data_AF-A0A5Z1USH4-F1
#
_entry.id   AF-A0A5Z1USH4-F1
#
_cell.length_a   1.000
_cell.length_b   1.000
_cell.length_c   1.000
_cell.angle_alpha   90.00
_cell.angle_beta   90.00
_cell.angle_gamma   90.00
#
_symmetry.space_group_name_H-M   'P 1'
#
loop_
_entity.id
_entity.type
_entity.pdbx_description
1 polymer ?
#
loop_
_entity_poly.entity_id
_entity_poly.type
_entity_poly.pdbx_seq_one_letter_code
_entity_poly.pdbx_strand_id
1 'polypeptide(L)'
;MKKKILYIVVFFVVLILALFIVLKNGIVISSIQFDFLKLEQLYIKLDKKLIVRAKNITINETQNSEISSQTHSSDNASTEILKITKNLKYL
;
A
#
# COMPACT_ATOMS: atom_id res chain seq x y z
N MET A 1 39.05 -15.65 -6.26
CA MET A 1 37.95 -14.66 -6.32
C MET A 1 36.57 -15.31 -6.40
N LYS A 2 36.36 -16.33 -7.25
CA LYS A 2 35.07 -17.06 -7.40
C LYS A 2 34.48 -17.66 -6.11
N LYS A 3 35.31 -18.11 -5.16
CA LYS A 3 34.81 -18.67 -3.88
C LYS A 3 34.17 -17.60 -2.98
N LYS A 4 34.70 -16.37 -2.98
CA LYS A 4 34.18 -15.26 -2.16
C LYS A 4 32.81 -14.79 -2.65
N ILE A 5 32.60 -14.70 -3.97
CA ILE A 5 31.30 -14.33 -4.53
C ILE A 5 30.23 -15.38 -4.19
N LEU A 6 30.60 -16.67 -4.17
CA LEU A 6 29.68 -17.75 -3.82
C LEU A 6 29.17 -17.60 -2.37
N TYR A 7 30.06 -17.29 -1.41
CA TYR A 7 29.65 -17.03 -0.03
C TYR A 7 28.72 -15.82 0.10
N ILE A 8 28.98 -14.75 -0.64
CA ILE A 8 28.10 -13.57 -0.66
C ILE A 8 26.70 -13.95 -1.17
N VAL A 9 26.62 -14.72 -2.26
CA VAL A 9 25.34 -15.15 -2.84
C VAL A 9 24.58 -16.04 -1.87
N VAL A 10 25.26 -17.03 -1.26
CA VAL A 10 24.63 -17.91 -0.26
C VAL A 10 24.10 -17.11 0.93
N PHE A 11 24.85 -16.13 1.42
CA PHE A 11 24.39 -15.25 2.50
C PHE A 11 23.10 -14.50 2.12
N PHE A 12 23.04 -13.92 0.92
CA PHE A 12 21.82 -13.24 0.45
C PHE A 12 20.64 -14.20 0.29
N VAL A 13 20.86 -15.42 -0.20
CA VAL A 13 19.80 -16.44 -0.31
C VAL A 13 19.24 -16.77 1.07
N VAL A 14 20.11 -17.01 2.05
CA VAL A 14 19.68 -17.28 3.44
C VAL A 14 18.94 -16.09 4.05
N LEU A 15 19.40 -14.87 3.79
CA LEU A 15 18.76 -13.65 4.27
C LEU A 15 17.35 -13.47 3.68
N ILE A 16 17.20 -13.66 2.37
CA ILE A 16 15.88 -13.65 1.70
C ILE A 16 14.98 -14.75 2.28
N LEU A 17 15.52 -15.95 2.53
CA LEU A 17 14.74 -17.07 3.04
C LEU A 17 14.24 -16.80 4.46
N ALA A 18 15.10 -16.25 5.32
CA ALA A 18 14.74 -15.81 6.66
C ALA A 18 13.64 -14.74 6.62
N LEU A 19 13.79 -13.73 5.74
CA LEU A 19 12.78 -12.70 5.54
C LEU A 19 11.44 -13.30 5.09
N PHE A 20 11.47 -14.27 4.18
CA PHE A 20 10.28 -15.00 3.73
C PHE A 20 9.57 -15.75 4.87
N ILE A 21 10.33 -16.41 5.75
CA ILE A 21 9.76 -17.09 6.93
C ILE A 21 9.06 -16.08 7.84
N VAL A 22 9.71 -14.96 8.13
CA VAL A 22 9.14 -13.92 8.99
C VAL A 22 7.86 -13.36 8.37
N LEU A 23 7.90 -13.04 7.07
CA LEU A 23 6.74 -12.51 6.36
C LEU A 23 5.61 -13.55 6.25
N LYS A 24 5.93 -14.84 6.13
CA LYS A 24 4.96 -15.94 6.13
C LYS A 24 4.23 -16.08 7.47
N ASN A 25 4.96 -15.97 8.58
CA ASN A 25 4.36 -15.97 9.91
C ASN A 25 3.51 -14.70 10.14
N GLY A 26 3.87 -13.62 9.45
CA GLY A 26 3.17 -12.35 9.48
C GLY A 26 3.79 -11.42 10.52
N ILE A 27 3.78 -10.14 10.19
CA ILE A 27 4.32 -9.06 11.00
C ILE A 27 3.16 -8.14 11.37
N VAL A 28 3.00 -7.88 12.65
CA VAL A 28 2.04 -6.89 13.18
C VAL A 28 2.84 -5.68 13.65
N ILE A 29 2.51 -4.51 13.12
CA ILE A 29 3.07 -3.22 13.54
C ILE A 29 1.95 -2.40 14.18
N SER A 30 2.14 -1.99 15.44
CA SER A 30 1.11 -1.30 16.23
C SER A 30 0.71 0.04 15.65
N SER A 31 1.66 0.84 15.19
CA SER A 31 1.40 2.11 14.52
C SER A 31 2.58 2.52 13.65
N ILE A 32 2.29 3.06 12.48
CA ILE A 32 3.27 3.66 11.59
C ILE A 32 2.78 5.07 11.30
N GLN A 33 3.62 6.06 11.59
CA GLN A 33 3.31 7.47 11.38
C GLN A 33 4.21 7.97 10.25
N PHE A 34 3.60 8.26 9.10
CA PHE A 34 4.22 9.02 8.02
C PHE A 34 3.63 10.42 8.02
N ASP A 35 4.36 11.41 7.50
CA ASP A 35 3.94 12.81 7.47
C ASP A 35 2.57 13.02 6.78
N PHE A 36 2.27 12.19 5.78
CA PHE A 36 1.01 12.23 5.01
C PHE A 36 0.01 11.13 5.40
N LEU A 37 0.42 10.15 6.21
CA LEU A 37 -0.37 8.94 6.45
C LEU A 37 -0.02 8.29 7.80
N LYS A 38 -1.01 8.21 8.68
CA LYS A 38 -0.92 7.43 9.92
C LYS A 38 -1.71 6.14 9.77
N LEU A 39 -1.01 5.01 9.93
CA LEU A 39 -1.56 3.66 9.88
C LEU A 39 -1.49 3.04 11.27
N GLU A 40 -2.63 2.65 11.85
CA GLU A 40 -2.66 1.90 13.10
C GLU A 40 -2.98 0.43 12.86
N GLN A 41 -2.27 -0.44 13.60
CA GLN A 41 -2.38 -1.89 13.57
C GLN A 41 -2.19 -2.45 12.15
N LEU A 42 -1.03 -2.16 11.55
CA LEU A 42 -0.66 -2.68 10.24
C LEU A 42 -0.23 -4.16 10.35
N TYR A 43 -0.94 -5.04 9.66
CA TYR A 43 -0.61 -6.45 9.52
C TYR A 43 -0.15 -6.74 8.10
N ILE A 44 1.05 -7.28 7.97
CA ILE A 44 1.64 -7.73 6.71
C ILE A 44 1.89 -9.23 6.80
N LYS A 45 1.35 -10.02 5.87
CA LYS A 45 1.59 -11.46 5.80
C LYS A 45 1.81 -11.90 4.36
N LEU A 46 2.75 -12.79 4.13
CA LEU A 46 2.98 -13.45 2.85
C LEU A 46 2.51 -14.91 2.91
N ASP A 47 1.26 -15.16 2.54
CA ASP A 47 0.72 -16.52 2.39
C ASP A 47 0.75 -16.91 0.89
N LYS A 48 -0.39 -17.25 0.26
CA LYS A 48 -0.46 -17.41 -1.21
C LYS A 48 -0.25 -16.11 -1.99
N LYS A 49 -0.47 -14.97 -1.33
CA LYS A 49 -0.30 -13.61 -1.85
C LYS A 49 0.13 -12.69 -0.71
N LEU A 50 0.70 -11.53 -1.05
CA LEU A 50 1.02 -10.50 -0.07
C LEU A 50 -0.28 -9.87 0.44
N ILE A 51 -0.55 -10.01 1.73
CA ILE A 51 -1.72 -9.45 2.41
C ILE A 51 -1.23 -8.30 3.28
N VAL A 52 -1.82 -7.13 3.08
CA VAL A 52 -1.59 -5.94 3.90
C VAL A 52 -2.93 -5.47 4.44
N ARG A 53 -3.05 -5.32 5.76
CA ARG A 53 -4.27 -4.88 6.44
C ARG A 53 -3.91 -3.80 7.45
N ALA A 54 -4.64 -2.70 7.47
CA ALA A 54 -4.54 -1.69 8.52
C ALA A 54 -5.91 -1.51 9.17
N LYS A 55 -5.95 -1.28 10.48
CA LYS A 55 -7.22 -1.08 11.19
C LYS A 55 -7.72 0.35 11.04
N ASN A 56 -6.82 1.33 11.19
CA ASN A 56 -7.13 2.74 11.05
C ASN A 56 -6.12 3.37 10.07
N ILE A 57 -6.64 4.12 9.11
CA ILE A 57 -5.86 4.78 8.07
C ILE A 57 -6.28 6.25 8.11
N THR A 58 -5.41 7.10 8.62
CA THR A 58 -5.61 8.55 8.67
C THR A 58 -4.69 9.17 7.64
N ILE A 59 -5.26 9.79 6.61
CA ILE A 59 -4.50 10.55 5.61
C ILE A 59 -4.46 12.00 6.10
N ASN A 60 -3.26 12.52 6.35
CA ASN A 60 -3.08 13.93 6.62
C ASN A 60 -2.77 14.60 5.29
N GLU A 61 -3.79 15.24 4.70
CA GLU A 61 -3.55 16.20 3.64
C GLU A 61 -2.88 17.42 4.26
N THR A 62 -1.56 17.53 4.08
CA THR A 62 -0.88 18.80 4.29
C THR A 62 -1.50 19.79 3.32
N GLN A 63 -2.41 20.63 3.83
CA GLN A 63 -2.89 21.79 3.10
C GLN A 63 -1.70 22.75 2.93
N ASN A 64 -0.92 22.54 1.88
CA ASN A 64 -0.18 23.63 1.29
C ASN A 64 -1.18 24.41 0.42
N SER A 65 -1.85 25.37 1.04
CA SER A 65 -2.59 26.40 0.32
C SER A 65 -1.59 27.24 -0.46
N GLU A 66 -1.47 27.00 -1.76
CA GLU A 66 -1.29 28.05 -2.76
C GLU A 66 -1.73 27.53 -4.15
N ILE A 67 -2.53 28.35 -4.80
CA ILE A 67 -3.40 28.06 -5.93
C ILE A 67 -2.64 28.05 -7.25
N SER A 68 -2.87 27.04 -8.10
CA SER A 68 -2.99 27.22 -9.54
C SER A 68 -3.78 26.06 -10.15
N SER A 69 -4.93 26.42 -10.70
CA SER A 69 -5.88 25.60 -11.44
C SER A 69 -5.24 24.79 -12.56
N GLN A 70 -5.31 23.45 -12.46
CA GLN A 70 -5.40 22.59 -13.63
C GLN A 70 -6.45 21.49 -13.36
N THR A 71 -7.64 21.72 -13.89
CA THR A 71 -8.63 20.70 -14.23
C THR A 71 -7.94 19.59 -15.01
N HIS A 72 -7.68 18.46 -14.36
CA HIS A 72 -7.48 17.19 -15.06
C HIS A 72 -8.67 16.30 -14.76
N SER A 73 -9.64 16.37 -15.66
CA SER A 73 -10.69 15.37 -15.82
C SER A 73 -10.03 14.00 -16.01
N SER A 74 -9.91 13.24 -14.93
CA SER A 74 -9.94 11.79 -15.05
C SER A 74 -11.41 11.45 -15.17
N ASP A 75 -11.83 11.12 -16.40
CA ASP A 75 -13.13 10.52 -16.69
C ASP A 75 -13.24 9.24 -15.86
N ASN A 76 -13.72 9.40 -14.64
CA ASN A 76 -13.92 8.34 -13.69
C ASN A 76 -15.30 7.73 -14.02
N ALA A 77 -15.31 6.51 -14.54
CA ALA A 77 -16.52 5.75 -14.84
C ALA A 77 -17.59 5.86 -13.73
N SER A 78 -17.16 6.01 -12.47
CA SER A 78 -18.01 6.28 -11.31
C SER A 78 -18.98 7.47 -11.45
N THR A 79 -18.59 8.57 -12.12
CA THR A 79 -19.47 9.75 -12.29
C THR A 79 -20.51 9.55 -13.39
N GLU A 80 -20.20 8.79 -14.42
CA GLU A 80 -21.17 8.40 -15.47
C GLU A 80 -22.21 7.42 -14.92
N ILE A 81 -21.79 6.40 -14.17
CA ILE A 81 -22.69 5.44 -13.52
C ILE A 81 -23.64 6.15 -12.53
N LEU A 82 -23.17 7.18 -11.83
CA LEU A 82 -24.01 8.00 -10.95
C LEU A 82 -25.07 8.81 -11.74
N LYS A 83 -24.71 9.35 -12.91
CA LYS A 83 -25.67 10.07 -13.77
C LYS A 83 -26.71 9.13 -14.36
N ILE A 84 -26.28 7.95 -14.83
CA ILE A 84 -27.15 6.92 -15.40
C ILE A 84 -28.17 6.45 -14.35
N THR A 85 -27.72 6.07 -13.16
CA THR A 85 -28.59 5.62 -12.07
C THR A 85 -29.56 6.68 -11.59
N LYS A 86 -29.15 7.96 -11.59
CA LYS A 86 -30.04 9.06 -11.24
C LYS A 86 -31.16 9.24 -12.26
N ASN A 87 -30.88 9.06 -13.56
CA ASN A 87 -31.89 9.20 -14.60
C ASN A 87 -32.88 8.02 -14.61
N LEU A 88 -32.43 6.81 -14.31
CA LEU A 88 -33.28 5.62 -14.14
C LEU A 88 -34.20 5.68 -12.91
N LYS A 89 -33.88 6.47 -11.89
CA LYS A 89 -34.72 6.57 -10.67
C LYS A 89 -35.97 7.43 -10.84
N TYR A 90 -36.07 8.17 -11.95
CA TYR A 90 -37.20 9.05 -12.25
C TYR A 90 -37.99 8.63 -13.49
N LEU A 91 -37.81 7.39 -13.95
CA LEU A 91 -38.67 6.69 -14.92
C LEU A 91 -39.47 5.61 -14.18
#